data_AF-A0A176S7S4-F1
#
_entry.id   AF-A0A176S7S4-F1
#
_cell.length_a   1.000
_cell.length_b   1.000
_cell.length_c   1.000
_cell.angle_alpha   90.00
_cell.angle_beta   90.00
_cell.angle_gamma   90.00
#
_symmetry.space_group_name_H-M   'P 1'
#
loop_
_entity.id
_entity.type
_entity.pdbx_description
1 polymer ?
#
loop_
_entity_poly.entity_id
_entity_poly.type
_entity_poly.pdbx_seq_one_letter_code
_entity_poly.pdbx_strand_id
1 'polypeptide(L)' 'MRQMLEAGVHFGHQTRYWNPQMAPYIFGERNKIHIINLEETLPMFNEATNFLGQLAAKKGTILFVATKR' A
#
# COMPACT_ATOMS: atom_id res chain seq x y z
N MET A 1 -9.16 3.99 -8.15
CA MET A 1 -9.76 3.52 -6.88
C MET A 1 -10.65 2.29 -7.06
N ARG A 2 -11.60 2.25 -8.02
CA ARG A 2 -12.46 1.08 -8.26
C ARG A 2 -11.70 -0.25 -8.38
N GLN A 3 -10.65 -0.28 -9.21
CA GLN A 3 -9.80 -1.48 -9.36
C GLN A 3 -9.09 -1.90 -8.06
N MET A 4 -8.70 -0.95 -7.20
CA MET A 4 -8.07 -1.25 -5.90
C MET A 4 -9.06 -1.88 -4.92
N LEU A 5 -10.32 -1.45 -4.98
CA LEU A 5 -11.41 -2.04 -4.19
C LEU A 5 -11.71 -3.46 -4.68
N GLU A 6 -11.86 -3.66 -5.99
CA GLU A 6 -12.11 -4.96 -6.62
C GLU A 6 -10.96 -5.95 -6.36
N ALA A 7 -9.71 -5.47 -6.36
CA ALA A 7 -8.53 -6.27 -6.04
C ALA A 7 -8.32 -6.52 -4.53
N GLY A 8 -9.11 -5.89 -3.66
CA GLY A 8 -9.05 -6.11 -2.21
C GLY A 8 -7.80 -5.56 -1.51
N VAL A 9 -7.10 -4.58 -2.09
CA VAL A 9 -5.82 -4.08 -1.53
C VAL A 9 -5.99 -3.27 -0.22
N HIS A 10 -7.21 -2.88 0.11
CA HIS A 10 -7.55 -2.14 1.32
C HIS A 10 -7.63 -3.02 2.57
N PHE A 11 -7.60 -4.35 2.42
CA PHE A 11 -7.60 -5.25 3.57
C PHE A 11 -6.19 -5.34 4.20
N GLY A 12 -6.10 -4.88 5.44
CA GLY A 12 -4.90 -5.01 6.27
C GLY A 12 -4.88 -6.30 7.08
N HIS A 13 -4.10 -6.29 8.16
CA HIS A 13 -4.02 -7.40 9.11
C HIS A 13 -5.10 -7.30 10.19
N GLN A 14 -5.16 -8.33 11.04
CA GLN A 14 -5.99 -8.31 12.24
C GLN A 14 -5.58 -7.17 13.17
N THR A 15 -6.53 -6.60 13.90
CA THR A 15 -6.34 -5.40 14.74
C THR A 15 -5.35 -5.58 15.88
N ARG A 16 -5.01 -6.81 16.25
CA ARG A 16 -3.94 -7.12 17.23
C ARG A 16 -2.52 -7.07 16.67
N TYR A 17 -2.35 -7.11 15.35
CA TYR A 17 -1.03 -7.18 14.68
C TYR A 17 -0.68 -5.88 13.96
N TRP A 18 -1.04 -4.74 14.55
CA TRP A 18 -0.81 -3.43 13.94
C TRP A 18 0.34 -2.69 14.60
N ASN A 19 0.97 -1.81 13.84
CA ASN A 19 1.95 -0.87 14.34
C ASN A 19 1.25 0.49 14.58
N PRO A 20 1.34 1.10 15.78
CA PRO A 20 0.74 2.40 16.07
C PRO A 20 1.10 3.53 15.10
N GLN A 21 2.29 3.46 14.48
CA GLN A 21 2.72 4.43 13.47
C GLN A 21 1.86 4.40 12.20
N MET A 22 1.10 3.33 11.98
CA MET A 22 0.19 3.21 10.84
C MET A 22 -1.16 3.90 11.08
N ALA A 23 -1.42 4.45 12.27
CA ALA A 23 -2.67 5.12 12.59
C ALA A 23 -3.13 6.14 11.53
N PRO A 24 -2.26 7.01 10.97
CA PRO A 24 -2.68 7.98 9.95
C PRO A 24 -3.15 7.34 8.63
N TYR A 25 -2.74 6.11 8.35
CA TYR A 25 -3.03 5.41 7.10
C TYR A 25 -4.17 4.39 7.23
N ILE A 26 -4.71 4.20 8.44
CA ILE A 26 -5.82 3.29 8.71
C ILE A 26 -7.12 4.09 8.63
N PHE A 27 -8.01 3.68 7.73
CA PHE A 27 -9.35 4.26 7.60
C PHE A 27 -10.27 3.85 8.76
N GLY A 28 -10.11 2.61 9.22
CA GLY A 28 -10.89 2.05 10.32
C GLY A 28 -10.69 0.54 10.45
N GLU A 29 -11.64 -0.14 11.10
CA GLU A 29 -11.63 -1.59 11.21
C GLU A 29 -13.02 -2.19 10.92
N ARG A 30 -13.04 -3.39 10.36
CA ARG A 30 -14.26 -4.18 10.13
C ARG A 30 -13.95 -5.65 10.41
N ASN A 31 -14.79 -6.30 11.20
CA ASN A 31 -14.61 -7.72 11.56
C ASN A 31 -13.20 -8.03 12.10
N LYS A 32 -12.64 -7.13 12.92
CA LYS A 32 -11.29 -7.22 13.49
C LYS A 32 -10.15 -7.17 12.46
N ILE A 33 -10.40 -6.67 11.24
CA ILE A 33 -9.39 -6.41 10.20
C ILE A 33 -9.29 -4.91 10.00
N HIS A 34 -8.06 -4.38 9.98
CA HIS A 34 -7.83 -2.98 9.63
C HIS A 34 -8.11 -2.73 8.14
N ILE A 35 -8.80 -1.65 7.85
CA ILE A 35 -9.03 -1.15 6.49
C ILE A 35 -8.03 -0.02 6.25
N ILE A 36 -7.20 -0.19 5.22
CA ILE A 36 -6.19 0.79 4.79
C ILE A 36 -6.89 1.88 3.98
N ASN A 37 -6.51 3.14 4.23
CA ASN A 37 -7.09 4.29 3.54
C ASN A 37 -6.60 4.38 2.08
N LEU A 38 -7.51 4.17 1.14
CA LEU A 38 -7.21 4.28 -0.30
C LEU A 38 -7.08 5.72 -0.78
N GLU A 39 -7.64 6.70 -0.05
CA GLU A 39 -7.49 8.12 -0.37
C GLU A 39 -6.04 8.58 -0.15
N GLU A 40 -5.39 8.07 0.90
CA GLU A 40 -3.95 8.28 1.17
C GLU A 40 -3.09 7.40 0.25
N THR A 41 -3.53 6.17 -0.05
CA THR A 41 -2.75 5.24 -0.88
C THR A 41 -2.59 5.74 -2.31
N LEU A 42 -3.62 6.33 -2.90
CA LEU A 42 -3.61 6.76 -4.31
C LEU A 42 -2.53 7.81 -4.65
N PRO A 43 -2.39 8.94 -3.91
CA PRO A 43 -1.33 9.91 -4.17
C PRO A 43 0.06 9.32 -3.94
N MET A 44 0.27 8.56 -2.86
CA MET A 44 1.57 7.93 -2.56
C MET A 44 1.96 6.90 -3.63
N PHE A 45 1.00 6.13 -4.13
CA PHE A 45 1.20 5.18 -5.22
C PHE A 45 1.65 5.87 -6.51
N ASN A 46 1.02 6.99 -6.85
CA ASN A 46 1.40 7.78 -8.03
C ASN A 46 2.81 8.36 -7.89
N GLU A 47 3.17 8.87 -6.72
CA GLU A 47 4.51 9.37 -6.42
C GLU A 47 5.57 8.27 -6.58
N ALA A 48 5.35 7.11 -5.97
CA ALA A 48 6.25 5.96 -6.07
C ALA A 48 6.41 5.49 -7.53
N THR A 49 5.31 5.45 -8.29
CA THR A 49 5.33 5.06 -9.71
C THR A 49 6.12 6.06 -10.55
N ASN A 50 5.96 7.36 -10.30
CA ASN A 50 6.72 8.40 -10.99
C ASN A 50 8.22 8.29 -10.69
N PHE A 51 8.60 8.07 -9.43
CA PHE A 51 9.99 7.86 -9.03
C PHE A 51 10.61 6.64 -9.73
N LEU A 52 9.91 5.50 -9.72
CA LEU A 52 10.35 4.29 -10.41
C LEU A 52 10.48 4.50 -11.92
N GLY A 53 9.55 5.24 -12.54
CA GLY A 53 9.61 5.61 -13.95
C GLY A 53 10.86 6.43 -14.29
N GLN A 54 11.21 7.41 -13.45
CA GLN A 54 12.44 8.20 -13.62
C GLN A 54 13.71 7.35 -13.46
N LEU A 55 13.73 6.45 -12.48
CA LEU A 55 14.86 5.55 -12.27
C LEU A 55 15.06 4.61 -13.47
N ALA A 56 13.98 4.03 -13.98
CA ALA A 56 14.00 3.18 -15.17
C ALA A 56 14.47 3.95 -16.42
N ALA A 57 14.00 5.19 -16.62
CA ALA A 57 14.44 6.04 -17.73
C ALA A 57 15.95 6.35 -17.70
N LYS A 58 16.54 6.43 -16.50
CA LYS A 58 17.98 6.61 -16.28
C LYS A 58 18.79 5.31 -16.36
N LYS A 59 18.17 4.19 -16.77
CA LYS A 59 18.77 2.84 -16.77
C LYS A 59 19.27 2.41 -15.37
N GLY A 60 18.60 2.89 -14.32
CA GLY A 60 18.86 2.47 -12.95
C GLY A 60 18.45 1.01 -12.72
N THR A 61 19.06 0.36 -11.73
CA THR A 61 18.74 -1.02 -11.36
C THR A 61 17.60 -1.05 -10.34
N ILE A 62 16.58 -1.89 -10.57
CA ILE A 62 15.46 -2.13 -9.65
C ILE A 62 15.56 -3.58 -9.17
N LEU A 63 15.75 -3.78 -7.87
CA LEU A 63 15.78 -5.10 -7.25
C LEU A 63 14.41 -5.44 -6.64
N PHE A 64 13.80 -6.51 -7.13
CA PHE A 64 12.59 -7.06 -6.53
C PHE A 64 12.96 -8.06 -5.45
N VAL A 65 12.38 -7.92 -4.25
CA VAL A 65 12.61 -8.81 -3.11
C VAL A 65 11.27 -9.33 -2.59
N ALA A 66 11.13 -10.66 -2.51
CA ALA A 66 9.99 -11.33 -1.91
C ALA A 66 10.44 -12.64 -1.27
N THR A 67 9.91 -12.94 -0.08
CA THR A 67 10.23 -14.16 0.69
C THR A 67 8.98 -14.94 1.11
N LYS A 68 7.80 -14.40 0.85
CA LYS A 68 6.52 -15.05 1.14
C LYS A 68 6.31 -16.20 0.15
N ARG A 69 5.89 -17.36 0.65
CA ARG A 69 5.48 -18.52 -0.16
C ARG A 69 4.10 -18.33 -0.75
#